data_AF-A0A955PFZ7-F1
#
_entry.id   AF-A0A955PFZ7-F1
#
_cell.length_a   1.000
_cell.length_b   1.000
_cell.length_c   1.000
_cell.angle_alpha   90.00
_cell.angle_beta   90.00
_cell.angle_gamma   90.00
#
_symmetry.space_group_name_H-M   'P 1'
#
loop_
_entity.id
_entity.type
_entity.pdbx_description
1 polymer ?
#
loop_
_entity_poly.entity_id
_entity_poly.type
_entity_poly.pdbx_seq_one_letter_code
_entity_poly.pdbx_strand_id
1 'polypeptide(L)'
;MHFEQMSPAVEPHLEEGMGTRRASKSFAITIDVPLLETTKPFADQREAASKGMAAAVALQRWFEKNKTQLVEIVRDIEGKSGL
;
A
#
# COMPACT_ATOMS: atom_id res chain seq x y z
N MET A 1 8.81 15.98 3.01
CA MET A 1 8.14 15.09 3.98
C MET A 1 9.18 14.09 4.45
N HIS A 2 9.41 13.98 5.75
CA HIS A 2 10.29 12.94 6.32
C HIS A 2 9.50 11.65 6.46
N PHE A 3 10.05 10.57 5.91
CA PHE A 3 9.45 9.25 5.87
C PHE A 3 10.14 8.39 6.92
N GLU A 4 9.49 8.16 8.05
CA GLU A 4 10.06 7.29 9.08
C GLU A 4 9.27 5.99 9.24
N GLN A 5 10.02 4.93 8.96
CA GLN A 5 9.95 3.54 9.41
C GLN A 5 8.77 2.68 8.94
N MET A 6 9.15 1.68 8.13
CA MET A 6 8.41 0.44 7.87
C MET A 6 7.99 -0.23 9.17
N SER A 7 6.83 -0.87 9.18
CA SER A 7 6.47 -1.81 10.26
C SER A 7 7.20 -3.14 9.97
N PRO A 8 8.18 -3.56 10.78
CA PRO A 8 8.94 -4.79 10.54
C PRO A 8 8.06 -6.04 10.45
N ALA A 9 6.85 -5.96 11.01
CA ALA A 9 5.88 -7.05 10.99
C ALA A 9 5.23 -7.27 9.61
N VAL A 10 5.17 -6.23 8.75
CA VAL A 10 4.49 -6.32 7.45
C VAL A 10 5.49 -6.52 6.30
N GLU A 11 6.74 -6.11 6.46
CA GLU A 11 7.81 -6.24 5.44
C GLU A 11 7.93 -7.64 4.83
N PRO A 12 7.89 -8.74 5.62
CA PRO A 12 8.05 -10.09 5.07
C PRO A 12 6.92 -10.51 4.13
N HIS A 13 5.78 -9.80 4.18
CA HIS A 13 4.60 -10.09 3.38
C HIS A 13 4.54 -9.24 2.11
N LEU A 14 5.39 -8.23 1.94
CA LEU A 14 5.39 -7.36 0.77
C LEU A 14 5.91 -8.10 -0.47
N GLU A 15 5.28 -7.85 -1.61
CA GLU A 15 5.75 -8.34 -2.91
C GLU A 15 6.59 -7.25 -3.61
N GLU A 16 7.33 -7.64 -4.66
CA GLU A 16 8.18 -6.72 -5.42
C GLU A 16 7.38 -5.51 -5.94
N GLY A 17 7.92 -4.30 -5.75
CA GLY A 17 7.25 -3.05 -6.12
C GLY A 17 6.19 -2.56 -5.12
N MET A 18 5.92 -3.30 -4.04
CA MET A 18 5.14 -2.80 -2.90
C MET A 18 6.05 -2.11 -1.88
N GLY A 19 5.50 -1.06 -1.28
CA GLY A 19 6.13 -0.32 -0.20
C GLY A 19 5.13 -0.03 0.89
N THR A 20 5.60 0.70 1.91
CA THR A 20 4.76 1.11 3.03
C THR A 20 4.92 2.59 3.26
N ARG A 21 3.82 3.25 3.64
CA ARG A 21 3.80 4.66 4.00
C ARG A 21 3.12 4.82 5.34
N ARG A 22 3.83 5.41 6.30
CA ARG A 22 3.27 5.78 7.60
C ARG A 22 2.89 7.25 7.59
N ALA A 23 1.66 7.55 7.99
CA ALA A 23 1.17 8.90 8.18
C ALA A 23 0.62 9.02 9.60
N SER A 24 1.44 9.55 10.51
CA SER A 24 1.13 9.68 11.95
C SER A 24 0.67 8.36 12.57
N LYS A 25 -0.63 8.22 12.83
CA LYS A 25 -1.26 7.02 13.44
C LYS A 25 -1.72 5.99 12.42
N SER A 26 -1.57 6.26 11.12
CA SER A 26 -2.02 5.40 10.04
C SER A 26 -0.84 4.80 9.29
N PHE A 27 -1.07 3.61 8.76
CA PHE A 27 -0.12 2.87 7.94
C PHE A 27 -0.82 2.43 6.66
N ALA A 28 -0.13 2.57 5.52
CA ALA A 28 -0.64 2.23 4.21
C ALA A 28 0.36 1.34 3.47
N ILE A 29 -0.16 0.36 2.74
CA ILE A 29 0.59 -0.40 1.74
C ILE A 29 0.41 0.30 0.40
N THR A 30 1.49 0.52 -0.33
CA THR A 30 1.47 1.32 -1.56
C THR A 30 2.18 0.59 -2.69
N ILE A 31 1.65 0.71 -3.90
CA ILE A 31 2.37 0.40 -5.14
C ILE A 31 2.57 1.73 -5.85
N ASP A 32 3.81 2.04 -6.22
CA ASP A 32 4.08 3.26 -6.97
C ASP A 32 3.62 3.09 -8.42
N VAL A 33 2.75 4.01 -8.86
CA VAL A 33 2.22 4.06 -10.21
C VAL A 33 2.41 5.46 -10.79
N PRO A 34 2.49 5.60 -12.12
CA PRO A 34 2.52 6.91 -12.76
C PRO A 34 1.32 7.76 -12.34
N LEU A 35 1.58 9.01 -11.96
CA LEU A 35 0.52 9.95 -11.58
C LEU A 35 -0.25 10.41 -12.81
N LEU A 36 -1.57 10.49 -12.67
CA LEU A 36 -2.42 11.13 -13.66
C LEU A 36 -2.40 12.65 -13.44
N GLU A 37 -2.07 13.39 -14.48
CA GLU A 37 -2.11 14.85 -14.50
C GLU A 37 -3.49 15.33 -14.92
N THR A 38 -4.15 16.10 -14.07
CA THR A 38 -5.50 16.64 -14.35
C THR A 38 -5.53 17.67 -15.48
N THR A 39 -4.37 18.20 -15.86
CA THR A 39 -4.19 19.18 -16.94
C THR A 39 -4.13 18.53 -18.33
N LYS A 40 -3.93 17.21 -18.41
CA LYS A 40 -3.81 16.46 -19.68
C LYS A 40 -5.09 15.67 -19.97
N PRO A 41 -5.49 15.53 -21.24
CA PRO A 41 -6.58 14.63 -21.61
C PRO A 41 -6.35 13.21 -21.10
N PHE A 42 -7.42 12.54 -20.65
CA PHE A 42 -7.32 11.17 -20.15
C PHE A 42 -6.83 10.19 -21.23
N ALA A 43 -7.21 10.41 -22.49
CA ALA A 43 -6.81 9.57 -23.62
C ALA A 43 -5.28 9.49 -23.77
N ASP A 44 -4.58 10.59 -23.54
CA ASP A 44 -3.12 10.69 -23.64
C ASP A 44 -2.41 10.02 -22.45
N GLN A 45 -3.16 9.71 -21.40
CA GLN A 45 -2.68 9.10 -20.16
C GLN A 45 -3.23 7.69 -19.95
N ARG A 46 -3.75 7.07 -21.02
CA ARG A 46 -4.36 5.74 -20.98
C ARG A 46 -3.42 4.68 -20.40
N GLU A 47 -2.14 4.74 -20.72
CA GLU A 47 -1.15 3.79 -20.20
C GLU A 47 -0.97 3.94 -18.68
N ALA A 48 -0.83 5.17 -18.19
CA ALA A 48 -0.74 5.46 -16.76
C ALA A 48 -2.02 5.00 -16.02
N ALA A 49 -3.19 5.26 -16.59
CA ALA A 49 -4.46 4.81 -16.03
C ALA A 49 -4.55 3.28 -15.98
N SER A 50 -4.13 2.59 -17.05
CA SER A 50 -4.07 1.13 -17.11
C SER A 50 -3.15 0.55 -16.03
N LYS A 51 -1.96 1.13 -15.86
CA LYS A 51 -1.01 0.75 -14.80
C LYS A 51 -1.61 0.96 -13.41
N GLY A 52 -2.31 2.07 -13.18
CA GLY A 52 -3.03 2.33 -11.93
C GLY A 52 -4.09 1.26 -11.61
N MET A 53 -4.91 0.89 -12.60
CA MET A 53 -5.92 -0.16 -12.42
C MET A 53 -5.30 -1.54 -12.15
N ALA A 54 -4.24 -1.89 -12.89
CA ALA A 54 -3.52 -3.14 -12.67
C ALA A 54 -2.93 -3.23 -11.25
N ALA A 55 -2.35 -2.13 -10.77
CA ALA A 55 -1.82 -2.04 -9.40
C ALA A 55 -2.93 -2.17 -8.34
N ALA A 56 -4.11 -1.57 -8.57
CA ALA A 56 -5.25 -1.71 -7.66
C ALA A 56 -5.71 -3.17 -7.55
N VAL A 57 -5.79 -3.89 -8.67
CA VAL A 57 -6.12 -5.33 -8.69
C VAL A 57 -5.04 -6.15 -8.00
N ALA A 58 -3.76 -5.82 -8.19
CA ALA A 58 -2.65 -6.49 -7.52
C ALA A 58 -2.71 -6.29 -6.00
N LEU A 59 -2.93 -5.07 -5.52
CA LEU A 59 -3.13 -4.75 -4.10
C LEU A 59 -4.31 -5.53 -3.49
N GLN A 60 -5.43 -5.61 -4.20
CA GLN A 60 -6.59 -6.37 -3.74
C GLN A 60 -6.27 -7.86 -3.60
N ARG A 61 -5.63 -8.47 -4.60
CA ARG A 61 -5.22 -9.88 -4.57
C ARG A 61 -4.25 -10.16 -3.44
N TRP A 62 -3.28 -9.27 -3.25
CA TRP A 62 -2.32 -9.35 -2.15
C TRP A 62 -3.02 -9.28 -0.79
N PHE A 63 -3.96 -8.36 -0.62
CA PHE A 63 -4.73 -8.24 0.62
C PHE A 63 -5.50 -9.53 0.92
N GLU A 64 -6.24 -10.07 -0.05
CA GLU A 64 -7.00 -11.32 0.14
C GLU A 64 -6.10 -12.51 0.51
N LYS A 65 -4.90 -12.58 -0.08
CA LYS A 65 -3.90 -13.62 0.21
C LYS A 65 -3.34 -13.52 1.62
N ASN A 66 -3.16 -12.30 2.15
CA ASN A 66 -2.48 -12.03 3.42
C ASN A 66 -3.41 -11.59 4.55
N LYS A 67 -4.73 -11.54 4.32
CA LYS A 67 -5.70 -10.95 5.27
C LYS A 67 -5.62 -11.52 6.67
N THR A 68 -5.44 -12.84 6.81
CA THR A 68 -5.40 -13.50 8.12
C THR A 68 -4.16 -13.06 8.91
N GLN A 69 -3.00 -13.06 8.26
CA GLN A 69 -1.74 -12.62 8.86
C GLN A 69 -1.79 -11.12 9.20
N LEU A 70 -2.39 -10.30 8.33
CA LEU A 70 -2.54 -8.86 8.58
C LEU A 70 -3.43 -8.58 9.81
N VAL A 71 -4.51 -9.34 10.01
CA VAL A 71 -5.36 -9.22 11.20
C VAL A 71 -4.58 -9.55 12.48
N GLU A 72 -3.75 -10.60 12.44
CA GLU A 72 -2.88 -10.97 13.58
C GLU A 72 -1.85 -9.88 13.87
N ILE A 73 -1.19 -9.36 12.83
CA ILE A 73 -0.22 -8.27 12.95
C ILE A 73 -0.86 -7.02 13.56
N VAL A 74 -2.05 -6.64 13.09
CA VAL A 74 -2.79 -5.49 13.64
C VAL A 74 -3.15 -5.72 15.11
N ARG A 75 -3.67 -6.91 15.44
CA ARG A 75 -4.02 -7.27 16.83
C ARG A 75 -2.81 -7.22 17.76
N ASP A 76 -1.65 -7.69 17.30
CA ASP A 76 -0.41 -7.66 18.07
C ASP A 76 0.12 -6.24 18.26
N ILE A 77 -0.01 -5.38 17.24
CA ILE A 77 0.36 -3.96 17.34
C ILE A 77 -0.56 -3.24 18.33
N GLU A 78 -1.88 -3.46 18.27
CA GLU A 78 -2.85 -2.87 19.20
C GLU A 78 -2.65 -3.37 20.63
N GLY A 79 -2.43 -4.68 20.82
CA GLY A 79 -2.17 -5.27 22.13
C GLY A 79 -0.84 -4.80 22.78
N LYS A 80 0.17 -4.46 21.98
CA LYS A 80 1.44 -3.87 22.46
C LYS A 80 1.37 -2.35 22.68
N SER A 81 0.40 -1.67 22.07
CA SER A 81 0.27 -0.20 22.13
C SER A 81 -0.50 0.30 23.36
N GLY A 82 -0.99 -0.59 24.22
CA GLY A 82 -1.48 -0.26 25.57
C GLY A 82 -2.36 0.99 25.66
N LEU A 83 -3.61 0.86 25.23
CA LEU A 83 -4.71 1.51 25.95
C LEU A 83 -5.06 0.66 27.18
#